data_AF-Q46IF0-F1
#
_entry.id   AF-Q46IF0-F1
#
_cell.length_a   1.000
_cell.length_b   1.000
_cell.length_c   1.000
_cell.angle_alpha   90.00
_cell.angle_beta   90.00
_cell.angle_gamma   90.00
#
_symmetry.space_group_name_H-M   'P 1'
#
loop_
_entity.id
_entity.type
_entity.pdbx_description
1 polymer ?
#
loop_
_entity_poly.entity_id
_entity_poly.type
_entity_poly.pdbx_seq_one_letter_code
_entity_poly.pdbx_strand_id
1 'polypeptide(L)'
;MSSKFKSSKLWQSICKNNLNKLNDSNISSFRDIGNINNRICSWDPTESSTRYFKTLLMRFIWDLEQKSIDQNLDMKQFIANIKNQQLGSPIYINYFDFKISLDYALCLEEILFLNKSMTGVSKILEIGAGFGRTCHALLSNFDEINQYIICDLPPIINLAKNYLYKVLNEHQFKKIIFISNEMLESADPVDLTININSFQEMESDVINNYIKFIAKKSRAFFCKNPICKYDPNSINLKIKDKNEFEYAMKLGLCKDIVDIFDPNQLQIAAAKYVALYRPKNFKIERNERSKLWPQHHSVLYLK
;
A
#
# COMPACT_ATOMS: atom_id res chain seq x y z
N MET A 1 -58.92 -5.54 13.29
CA MET A 1 -57.98 -6.61 12.86
C MET A 1 -56.57 -6.05 12.90
N SER A 2 -55.66 -6.65 13.69
CA SER A 2 -54.24 -6.28 13.64
C SER A 2 -53.70 -6.72 12.28
N SER A 3 -53.37 -5.75 11.41
CA SER A 3 -52.62 -6.05 10.18
C SER A 3 -51.44 -6.96 10.54
N LYS A 4 -51.38 -8.15 9.94
CA LYS A 4 -50.28 -9.10 10.10
C LYS A 4 -48.96 -8.57 9.50
N PHE A 5 -49.05 -7.54 8.66
CA PHE A 5 -47.93 -6.93 7.95
C PHE A 5 -47.85 -5.43 8.29
N LYS A 6 -47.25 -5.12 9.44
CA LYS A 6 -46.99 -3.73 9.87
C LYS A 6 -45.54 -3.36 9.60
N SER A 7 -45.32 -2.12 9.16
CA SER A 7 -43.99 -1.55 9.04
C SER A 7 -43.29 -1.46 10.40
N SER A 8 -41.97 -1.67 10.42
CA SER A 8 -41.18 -1.49 11.64
C SER A 8 -41.12 -0.01 12.03
N LYS A 9 -40.89 0.28 13.31
CA LYS A 9 -40.69 1.66 13.80
C LYS A 9 -39.59 2.40 13.03
N LEU A 10 -38.55 1.67 12.60
CA LEU A 10 -37.47 2.20 11.77
C LEU A 10 -38.00 2.66 10.41
N TRP A 11 -38.73 1.80 9.69
CA TRP A 11 -39.28 2.15 8.38
C TRP A 11 -40.34 3.25 8.45
N GLN A 12 -41.15 3.28 9.52
CA GLN A 12 -42.07 4.40 9.78
C GLN A 12 -41.31 5.73 9.89
N SER A 13 -40.20 5.74 10.62
CA SER A 13 -39.34 6.92 10.77
C SER A 13 -38.64 7.30 9.45
N ILE A 14 -38.08 6.33 8.72
CA ILE A 14 -37.41 6.57 7.44
C ILE A 14 -38.38 7.17 6.43
N CYS A 15 -39.56 6.56 6.24
CA CYS A 15 -40.57 7.06 5.32
C CYS A 15 -40.99 8.48 5.71
N LYS A 16 -41.32 8.73 6.99
CA LYS A 16 -41.71 10.06 7.48
C LYS A 16 -40.64 11.12 7.23
N ASN A 17 -39.36 10.81 7.48
CA ASN A 17 -38.27 11.78 7.40
C ASN A 17 -37.73 12.00 5.98
N ASN A 18 -38.13 11.17 5.01
CA ASN A 18 -37.61 11.23 3.65
C ASN A 18 -38.69 11.28 2.56
N LEU A 19 -39.93 11.65 2.91
CA LEU A 19 -41.06 11.75 1.96
C LEU A 19 -40.69 12.54 0.70
N ASN A 20 -40.02 13.68 0.86
CA ASN A 20 -39.62 14.53 -0.27
C ASN A 20 -38.60 13.86 -1.20
N LYS A 21 -37.79 12.92 -0.69
CA LYS A 21 -36.82 12.16 -1.48
C LYS A 21 -37.41 10.86 -2.07
N LEU A 22 -38.63 10.49 -1.68
CA LEU A 22 -39.36 9.28 -2.12
C LEU A 22 -40.46 9.56 -3.14
N ASN A 23 -40.56 10.77 -3.68
CA ASN A 23 -41.57 11.11 -4.67
C ASN A 23 -41.14 10.69 -6.09
N ASP A 24 -42.12 10.54 -6.99
CA ASP A 24 -41.91 10.05 -8.36
C ASP A 24 -40.96 10.94 -9.19
N SER A 25 -40.89 12.24 -8.89
CA SER A 25 -40.00 13.18 -9.58
C SER A 25 -38.50 12.92 -9.36
N ASN A 26 -38.12 12.07 -8.39
CA ASN A 26 -36.72 11.80 -8.04
C ASN A 26 -36.21 10.44 -8.56
N ILE A 27 -37.00 9.72 -9.37
CA ILE A 27 -36.64 8.37 -9.81
C ILE A 27 -35.35 8.30 -10.66
N SER A 28 -35.00 9.37 -11.36
CA SER A 28 -33.78 9.42 -12.17
C SER A 28 -32.50 9.66 -11.37
N SER A 29 -32.60 10.11 -10.11
CA SER A 29 -31.47 10.59 -9.29
C SER A 29 -31.43 10.01 -7.87
N PHE A 30 -32.39 9.16 -7.47
CA PHE A 30 -32.45 8.67 -6.08
C PHE A 30 -31.22 7.89 -5.62
N ARG A 31 -30.40 7.39 -6.58
CA ARG A 31 -29.12 6.69 -6.37
C ARG A 31 -27.90 7.59 -6.33
N ASP A 32 -28.04 8.86 -6.70
CA ASP A 32 -26.94 9.81 -6.64
C ASP A 32 -26.43 9.94 -5.20
N ILE A 33 -25.15 10.30 -5.08
CA ILE A 33 -24.50 10.50 -3.80
C ILE A 33 -25.29 11.51 -2.95
N GLY A 34 -25.61 11.13 -1.69
CA GLY A 34 -26.37 11.97 -0.76
C GLY A 34 -27.90 11.89 -0.89
N ASN A 35 -28.43 11.15 -1.87
CA ASN A 35 -29.86 10.84 -1.98
C ASN A 35 -30.27 9.63 -1.13
N ILE A 36 -31.54 9.22 -1.23
CA ILE A 36 -32.15 8.26 -0.29
C ILE A 36 -31.67 6.82 -0.48
N ASN A 37 -30.90 6.51 -1.52
CA ASN A 37 -30.39 5.16 -1.75
C ASN A 37 -29.72 4.54 -0.51
N ASN A 38 -29.04 5.31 0.33
CA ASN A 38 -28.44 4.83 1.58
C ASN A 38 -29.43 4.42 2.68
N ARG A 39 -30.70 4.79 2.56
CA ARG A 39 -31.78 4.38 3.46
C ARG A 39 -32.60 3.23 2.88
N ILE A 40 -32.66 3.12 1.55
CA ILE A 40 -33.40 2.06 0.85
C ILE A 40 -32.51 0.81 0.68
N CYS A 41 -31.23 1.00 0.42
CA CYS A 41 -30.22 -0.03 0.27
C CYS A 41 -29.30 -0.08 1.48
N SER A 42 -28.55 -1.18 1.63
CA SER A 42 -27.62 -1.40 2.72
C SER A 42 -26.28 -0.66 2.57
N TRP A 43 -26.16 0.26 1.60
CA TRP A 43 -24.90 0.86 1.17
C TRP A 43 -25.08 2.29 0.66
N ASP A 44 -24.06 3.12 0.85
CA ASP A 44 -23.90 4.50 0.36
C ASP A 44 -22.47 4.67 -0.18
N PRO A 45 -22.20 5.15 -1.41
CA PRO A 45 -20.82 5.36 -1.88
C PRO A 45 -19.96 6.25 -0.96
N THR A 46 -20.60 7.07 -0.12
CA THR A 46 -19.96 8.07 0.74
C THR A 46 -20.19 7.84 2.25
N GLU A 47 -20.52 6.61 2.67
CA GLU A 47 -20.67 6.29 4.10
C GLU A 47 -19.40 6.67 4.88
N SER A 48 -19.55 7.48 5.93
CA SER A 48 -18.43 7.99 6.74
C SER A 48 -17.89 6.99 7.77
N SER A 49 -18.41 5.76 7.79
CA SER A 49 -17.93 4.71 8.68
C SER A 49 -16.72 3.98 8.07
N THR A 50 -16.08 3.12 8.87
CA THR A 50 -14.96 2.27 8.38
C THR A 50 -15.44 1.00 7.68
N ARG A 51 -16.74 0.86 7.38
CA ARG A 51 -17.33 -0.38 6.83
C ARG A 51 -16.66 -0.79 5.52
N TYR A 52 -16.57 0.12 4.54
CA TYR A 52 -15.93 -0.22 3.26
C TYR A 52 -14.46 -0.47 3.40
N PHE A 53 -13.75 0.37 4.17
CA PHE A 53 -12.33 0.15 4.44
C PHE A 53 -12.07 -1.24 5.03
N LYS A 54 -12.80 -1.63 6.08
CA LYS A 54 -12.66 -2.96 6.71
C LYS A 54 -13.10 -4.10 5.78
N THR A 55 -14.11 -3.87 4.94
CA THR A 55 -14.55 -4.86 3.94
C THR A 55 -13.48 -5.07 2.87
N LEU A 56 -12.90 -3.99 2.34
CA LEU A 56 -11.80 -4.05 1.37
C LEU A 56 -10.57 -4.72 1.98
N LEU A 57 -10.20 -4.36 3.21
CA LEU A 57 -9.11 -5.01 3.93
C LEU A 57 -9.36 -6.51 4.12
N MET A 58 -10.58 -6.92 4.47
CA MET A 58 -10.94 -8.34 4.61
C MET A 58 -10.82 -9.09 3.27
N ARG A 59 -11.34 -8.51 2.18
CA ARG A 59 -11.22 -9.11 0.84
C ARG A 59 -9.76 -9.23 0.40
N PHE A 60 -8.97 -8.21 0.66
CA PHE A 60 -7.54 -8.24 0.37
C PHE A 60 -6.81 -9.33 1.15
N ILE A 61 -7.12 -9.51 2.44
CA ILE A 61 -6.54 -10.60 3.23
C ILE A 61 -6.94 -11.98 2.70
N TRP A 62 -8.17 -12.18 2.25
CA TRP A 62 -8.56 -13.45 1.60
C TRP A 62 -7.81 -13.71 0.30
N ASP A 63 -7.57 -12.69 -0.51
CA ASP A 63 -6.76 -12.82 -1.73
C ASP A 63 -5.30 -13.19 -1.40
N LEU A 64 -4.74 -12.61 -0.33
CA LEU A 64 -3.40 -12.95 0.16
C LEU A 64 -3.33 -14.37 0.74
N GLU A 65 -4.37 -14.80 1.47
CA GLU A 65 -4.48 -16.18 1.96
C GLU A 65 -4.46 -17.17 0.80
N GLN A 66 -5.29 -16.94 -0.22
CA GLN A 66 -5.31 -17.80 -1.41
C GLN A 66 -3.96 -17.82 -2.12
N LYS A 67 -3.32 -16.66 -2.30
CA LYS A 67 -1.98 -16.58 -2.89
C LYS A 67 -0.93 -17.33 -2.05
N SER A 68 -1.04 -17.30 -0.73
CA SER A 68 -0.16 -18.05 0.17
C SER A 68 -0.35 -19.56 -0.02
N ILE A 69 -1.61 -20.02 -0.09
CA ILE A 69 -1.96 -21.42 -0.34
C ILE A 69 -1.38 -21.88 -1.68
N ASP A 70 -1.58 -21.10 -2.74
CA ASP A 70 -1.07 -21.41 -4.09
C ASP A 70 0.47 -21.52 -4.13
N GLN A 71 1.16 -20.82 -3.22
CA GLN A 71 2.62 -20.86 -3.08
C GLN A 71 3.12 -21.89 -2.05
N ASN A 72 2.22 -22.65 -1.42
CA ASN A 72 2.53 -23.57 -0.32
C ASN A 72 3.25 -22.87 0.85
N LEU A 73 2.77 -21.67 1.21
CA LEU A 73 3.28 -20.86 2.32
C LEU A 73 2.24 -20.77 3.43
N ASP A 74 2.71 -20.64 4.68
CA ASP A 74 1.85 -20.40 5.83
C ASP A 74 1.79 -18.90 6.14
N MET A 75 0.74 -18.24 5.65
CA MET A 75 0.50 -16.83 5.93
C MET A 75 0.33 -16.55 7.43
N LYS A 76 -0.27 -17.48 8.19
CA LYS A 76 -0.49 -17.30 9.63
C LYS A 76 0.83 -17.26 10.37
N GLN A 77 1.81 -18.05 9.94
CA GLN A 77 3.17 -17.98 10.48
C GLN A 77 3.81 -16.61 10.22
N PHE A 78 3.70 -16.06 9.01
CA PHE A 78 4.24 -14.74 8.71
C PHE A 78 3.62 -13.65 9.61
N ILE A 79 2.31 -13.70 9.82
CA ILE A 79 1.60 -12.76 10.71
C ILE A 79 2.05 -12.95 12.16
N ALA A 80 2.15 -14.20 12.63
CA ALA A 80 2.49 -14.53 14.01
C ALA A 80 3.88 -14.02 14.40
N ASN A 81 4.82 -13.97 13.46
CA ASN A 81 6.18 -13.49 13.68
C ASN A 81 6.28 -11.96 13.85
N ILE A 82 5.32 -11.21 13.33
CA ILE A 82 5.32 -9.74 13.37
C ILE A 82 4.62 -9.28 14.65
N LYS A 83 5.38 -9.12 15.73
CA LYS A 83 4.85 -8.73 17.04
C LYS A 83 4.53 -7.24 17.11
N ASN A 84 3.70 -6.83 18.06
CA ASN A 84 3.46 -5.40 18.37
C ASN A 84 2.93 -4.53 17.21
N GLN A 85 2.31 -5.14 16.18
CA GLN A 85 1.75 -4.46 15.01
C GLN A 85 0.69 -3.37 15.32
N GLN A 86 0.14 -3.35 16.54
CA GLN A 86 -0.88 -2.39 16.98
C GLN A 86 -0.31 -1.06 17.49
N LEU A 87 1.02 -0.91 17.56
CA LEU A 87 1.63 0.37 17.96
C LEU A 87 1.18 1.49 17.00
N GLY A 88 0.72 2.61 17.56
CA GLY A 88 0.16 3.72 16.79
C GLY A 88 -1.36 3.64 16.56
N SER A 89 -2.04 2.64 17.14
CA SER A 89 -3.49 2.47 17.10
C SER A 89 -4.09 2.42 15.68
N PRO A 90 -3.56 1.59 14.75
CA PRO A 90 -4.10 1.51 13.40
C PRO A 90 -5.51 0.91 13.39
N ILE A 91 -6.28 1.20 12.33
CA ILE A 91 -7.54 0.51 12.08
C ILE A 91 -7.22 -0.92 11.65
N TYR A 92 -7.85 -1.90 12.31
CA TYR A 92 -7.65 -3.31 12.03
C TYR A 92 -8.97 -4.07 11.83
N ILE A 93 -8.83 -5.27 11.27
CA ILE A 93 -9.83 -6.35 11.30
C ILE A 93 -9.29 -7.52 12.13
N ASN A 94 -10.19 -8.37 12.61
CA ASN A 94 -9.82 -9.65 13.19
C ASN A 94 -9.73 -10.68 12.05
N TYR A 95 -8.59 -11.31 11.90
CA TYR A 95 -8.34 -12.41 10.99
C TYR A 95 -7.86 -13.61 11.82
N PHE A 96 -8.78 -14.54 12.09
CA PHE A 96 -8.60 -15.56 13.13
C PHE A 96 -8.15 -14.92 14.46
N ASP A 97 -7.02 -15.38 15.01
CA ASP A 97 -6.46 -14.90 16.27
C ASP A 97 -5.60 -13.63 16.12
N PHE A 98 -5.54 -13.06 14.92
CA PHE A 98 -4.69 -11.91 14.61
C PHE A 98 -5.49 -10.63 14.35
N LYS A 99 -4.94 -9.49 14.78
CA LYS A 99 -5.47 -8.16 14.46
C LYS A 99 -4.62 -7.51 13.38
N ILE A 100 -5.11 -7.49 12.14
CA ILE A 100 -4.30 -7.04 11.00
C ILE A 100 -4.80 -5.68 10.52
N SER A 101 -3.86 -4.73 10.39
CA SER A 101 -4.09 -3.43 9.74
C SER A 101 -3.76 -3.49 8.26
N LEU A 102 -4.14 -2.44 7.52
CA LEU A 102 -3.77 -2.32 6.11
C LEU A 102 -2.25 -2.30 5.90
N ASP A 103 -1.50 -1.63 6.77
CA ASP A 103 -0.03 -1.57 6.68
C ASP A 103 0.61 -2.96 6.65
N TYR A 104 0.14 -3.86 7.53
CA TYR A 104 0.67 -5.21 7.61
C TYR A 104 0.07 -6.14 6.54
N ALA A 105 -1.15 -5.90 6.07
CA ALA A 105 -1.66 -6.58 4.88
C ALA A 105 -0.77 -6.29 3.65
N LEU A 106 -0.31 -5.05 3.49
CA LEU A 106 0.62 -4.67 2.42
C LEU A 106 1.99 -5.31 2.62
N CYS A 107 2.49 -5.38 3.87
CA CYS A 107 3.72 -6.12 4.17
C CYS A 107 3.60 -7.61 3.79
N LEU A 108 2.44 -8.23 4.02
CA LEU A 108 2.20 -9.62 3.61
C LEU A 108 2.19 -9.76 2.10
N GLU A 109 1.59 -8.82 1.35
CA GLU A 109 1.67 -8.81 -0.12
C GLU A 109 3.12 -8.74 -0.59
N GLU A 110 3.94 -7.89 0.04
CA GLU A 110 5.37 -7.72 -0.26
C GLU A 110 6.19 -8.96 0.11
N ILE A 111 5.94 -9.60 1.25
CA ILE A 111 6.55 -10.87 1.66
C ILE A 111 6.18 -11.98 0.68
N LEU A 112 4.89 -12.16 0.37
CA LEU A 112 4.41 -13.21 -0.55
C LEU A 112 4.92 -12.98 -1.98
N PHE A 113 5.19 -11.73 -2.36
CA PHE A 113 5.99 -11.46 -3.53
C PHE A 113 7.41 -11.95 -3.27
N LEU A 114 8.19 -11.31 -2.41
CA LEU A 114 9.63 -11.54 -2.29
C LEU A 114 10.06 -12.94 -1.82
N ASN A 115 9.22 -13.73 -1.17
CA ASN A 115 9.59 -14.93 -0.41
C ASN A 115 10.60 -15.85 -1.13
N LYS A 116 10.34 -16.23 -2.39
CA LYS A 116 11.24 -17.11 -3.16
C LYS A 116 12.61 -16.47 -3.50
N SER A 117 12.68 -15.15 -3.49
CA SER A 117 13.88 -14.37 -3.81
C SER A 117 14.65 -13.91 -2.57
N MET A 118 14.15 -14.21 -1.36
CA MET A 118 14.79 -13.82 -0.11
C MET A 118 15.94 -14.75 0.30
N THR A 119 16.02 -15.96 -0.26
CA THR A 119 17.12 -16.89 0.02
C THR A 119 18.47 -16.26 -0.34
N GLY A 120 19.39 -16.20 0.63
CA GLY A 120 20.72 -15.63 0.45
C GLY A 120 20.78 -14.10 0.46
N VAL A 121 19.66 -13.42 0.79
CA VAL A 121 19.63 -11.97 1.01
C VAL A 121 20.04 -11.68 2.45
N SER A 122 21.26 -11.18 2.65
CA SER A 122 21.79 -10.86 3.98
C SER A 122 21.82 -9.37 4.28
N LYS A 123 22.01 -8.52 3.27
CA LYS A 123 22.07 -7.06 3.42
C LYS A 123 20.99 -6.38 2.58
N ILE A 124 20.14 -5.59 3.23
CA ILE A 124 19.05 -4.85 2.58
C ILE A 124 19.28 -3.36 2.73
N LEU A 125 18.98 -2.60 1.69
CA LEU A 125 18.79 -1.14 1.73
C LEU A 125 17.34 -0.80 1.40
N GLU A 126 16.65 -0.05 2.24
CA GLU A 126 15.32 0.49 1.94
C GLU A 126 15.40 2.02 1.80
N ILE A 127 14.98 2.53 0.65
CA ILE A 127 14.94 3.97 0.33
C ILE A 127 13.52 4.48 0.55
N GLY A 128 13.36 5.45 1.45
CA GLY A 128 12.05 5.98 1.81
C GLY A 128 11.21 4.96 2.59
N ALA A 129 11.75 4.44 3.69
CA ALA A 129 11.13 3.38 4.50
C ALA A 129 9.93 3.89 5.33
N GLY A 130 9.75 5.22 5.44
CA GLY A 130 8.73 5.80 6.30
C GLY A 130 8.99 5.41 7.76
N PHE A 131 7.97 4.94 8.47
CA PHE A 131 8.14 4.47 9.85
C PHE A 131 8.72 3.03 9.96
N GLY A 132 9.01 2.36 8.84
CA GLY A 132 9.72 1.08 8.83
C GLY A 132 8.84 -0.18 8.88
N ARG A 133 7.58 -0.13 8.40
CA ARG A 133 6.70 -1.32 8.41
C ARG A 133 7.30 -2.53 7.66
N THR A 134 7.97 -2.28 6.52
CA THR A 134 8.58 -3.33 5.70
C THR A 134 9.79 -3.92 6.41
N CYS A 135 10.68 -3.06 6.93
CA CYS A 135 11.81 -3.46 7.76
C CYS A 135 11.39 -4.36 8.93
N HIS A 136 10.35 -3.95 9.67
CA HIS A 136 9.80 -4.76 10.74
C HIS A 136 9.33 -6.13 10.24
N ALA A 137 8.52 -6.16 9.19
CA ALA A 137 7.97 -7.40 8.66
C ALA A 137 9.05 -8.35 8.12
N LEU A 138 10.07 -7.83 7.44
CA LEU A 138 11.18 -8.63 6.89
C LEU A 138 12.10 -9.16 7.99
N LEU A 139 12.53 -8.32 8.93
CA LEU A 139 13.37 -8.76 10.06
C LEU A 139 12.66 -9.74 11.01
N SER A 140 11.34 -9.73 11.04
CA SER A 140 10.53 -10.72 11.76
C SER A 140 10.45 -12.08 11.07
N ASN A 141 10.65 -12.15 9.75
CA ASN A 141 10.36 -13.36 8.97
C ASN A 141 11.56 -13.97 8.27
N PHE A 142 12.68 -13.25 8.16
CA PHE A 142 13.87 -13.71 7.45
C PHE A 142 15.12 -13.52 8.33
N ASP A 143 15.48 -14.57 9.06
CA ASP A 143 16.61 -14.54 10.00
C ASP A 143 17.98 -14.33 9.31
N GLU A 144 18.10 -14.72 8.04
CA GLU A 144 19.28 -14.53 7.19
C GLU A 144 19.68 -13.05 7.01
N ILE A 145 18.74 -12.12 7.18
CA ILE A 145 19.02 -10.69 7.11
C ILE A 145 19.89 -10.33 8.32
N ASN A 146 21.14 -9.97 8.06
CA ASN A 146 22.12 -9.56 9.08
C ASN A 146 22.24 -8.04 9.19
N GLN A 147 21.87 -7.32 8.12
CA GLN A 147 21.95 -5.86 8.07
C GLN A 147 20.78 -5.29 7.28
N TYR A 148 20.11 -4.31 7.87
CA TYR A 148 19.02 -3.58 7.21
C TYR A 148 19.30 -2.08 7.28
N ILE A 149 19.55 -1.47 6.14
CA ILE A 149 19.88 -0.04 6.03
C ILE A 149 18.60 0.71 5.67
N ILE A 150 18.19 1.66 6.50
CA ILE A 150 17.11 2.60 6.20
C ILE A 150 17.74 3.92 5.76
N CYS A 151 17.44 4.33 4.53
CA CYS A 151 17.80 5.63 3.99
C CYS A 151 16.54 6.50 3.84
N ASP A 152 16.46 7.57 4.62
CA ASP A 152 15.30 8.47 4.61
C ASP A 152 15.68 9.89 5.07
N LEU A 153 14.72 10.80 5.08
CA LEU A 153 14.89 12.15 5.62
C LEU A 153 15.07 12.10 7.15
N PRO A 154 15.87 13.00 7.75
CA PRO A 154 16.16 12.94 9.19
C PRO A 154 14.93 12.87 10.13
N PRO A 155 13.83 13.63 9.89
CA PRO A 155 12.62 13.52 10.72
C PRO A 155 11.97 12.13 10.64
N ILE A 156 11.97 11.53 9.45
CA ILE A 156 11.38 10.22 9.18
C ILE A 156 12.26 9.11 9.78
N ILE A 157 13.59 9.23 9.68
CA ILE A 157 14.53 8.35 10.40
C ILE A 157 14.23 8.32 11.90
N ASN A 158 14.01 9.49 12.52
CA ASN A 158 13.71 9.54 13.95
C ASN A 158 12.38 8.83 14.27
N LEU A 159 11.35 9.01 13.43
CA LEU A 159 10.09 8.27 13.57
C LEU A 159 10.31 6.75 13.44
N ALA A 160 11.01 6.32 12.39
CA ALA A 160 11.33 4.91 12.14
C ALA A 160 12.09 4.29 13.31
N LYS A 161 13.13 4.97 13.80
CA LYS A 161 13.93 4.53 14.94
C LYS A 161 13.08 4.32 16.19
N ASN A 162 12.22 5.30 16.51
CA ASN A 162 11.34 5.23 17.69
C ASN A 162 10.27 4.14 17.56
N TYR A 163 9.74 3.94 16.34
CA TYR A 163 8.78 2.88 16.06
C TYR A 163 9.43 1.50 16.15
N LEU A 164 10.50 1.27 15.40
CA LEU A 164 11.22 0.00 15.27
C LEU A 164 11.80 -0.47 16.60
N TYR A 165 12.30 0.46 17.42
CA TYR A 165 12.78 0.16 18.78
C TYR A 165 11.69 -0.45 19.68
N LYS A 166 10.42 -0.08 19.47
CA LYS A 166 9.29 -0.56 20.28
C LYS A 166 8.68 -1.85 19.76
N VAL A 167 8.75 -2.11 18.45
CA VAL A 167 8.08 -3.26 17.85
C VAL A 167 8.99 -4.48 17.69
N LEU A 168 10.28 -4.26 17.43
CA LEU A 168 11.29 -5.31 17.28
C LEU A 168 11.90 -5.71 18.62
N ASN A 169 12.45 -6.92 18.69
CA ASN A 169 13.35 -7.29 19.79
C ASN A 169 14.74 -6.67 19.61
N GLU A 170 15.54 -6.68 20.68
CA GLU A 170 16.87 -6.05 20.69
C GLU A 170 17.80 -6.61 19.62
N HIS A 171 17.78 -7.92 19.40
CA HIS A 171 18.63 -8.57 18.40
C HIS A 171 18.29 -8.11 16.98
N GLN A 172 17.00 -8.02 16.64
CA GLN A 172 16.54 -7.51 15.35
C GLN A 172 16.85 -6.03 15.18
N PHE A 173 16.58 -5.21 16.19
CA PHE A 173 16.81 -3.77 16.12
C PHE A 173 18.29 -3.42 15.91
N LYS A 174 19.21 -4.19 16.52
CA LYS A 174 20.67 -4.04 16.33
C LYS A 174 21.14 -4.28 14.90
N LYS A 175 20.36 -4.96 14.06
CA LYS A 175 20.67 -5.16 12.63
C LYS A 175 20.43 -3.91 11.79
N ILE A 176 19.77 -2.89 12.33
CA ILE A 176 19.33 -1.72 11.57
C ILE A 176 20.40 -0.62 11.59
N ILE A 177 20.73 -0.11 10.41
CA ILE A 177 21.54 1.10 10.25
C ILE A 177 20.67 2.20 9.65
N PHE A 178 20.64 3.35 10.29
CA PHE A 178 19.92 4.53 9.79
C PHE A 178 20.91 5.50 9.16
N ILE A 179 20.67 5.88 7.91
CA ILE A 179 21.50 6.84 7.18
C ILE A 179 20.62 7.89 6.50
N SER A 180 21.12 9.12 6.40
CA SER A 180 20.48 10.14 5.57
C SER A 180 20.91 10.00 4.11
N ASN A 181 20.23 10.71 3.20
CA ASN A 181 20.48 10.64 1.76
C ASN A 181 21.92 11.01 1.40
N GLU A 182 22.54 11.95 2.12
CA GLU A 182 23.91 12.40 1.89
C GLU A 182 24.95 11.32 2.18
N MET A 183 24.61 10.36 3.04
CA MET A 183 25.47 9.24 3.43
C MET A 183 25.33 8.03 2.49
N LEU A 184 24.42 8.10 1.51
CA LEU A 184 24.11 6.93 0.67
C LEU A 184 25.28 6.54 -0.23
N GLU A 185 26.02 7.50 -0.79
CA GLU A 185 27.11 7.20 -1.73
C GLU A 185 28.23 6.37 -1.10
N SER A 186 28.44 6.51 0.21
CA SER A 186 29.44 5.77 0.98
C SER A 186 28.95 4.40 1.47
N ALA A 187 27.66 4.07 1.26
CA ALA A 187 27.13 2.77 1.66
C ALA A 187 27.79 1.61 0.89
N ASP A 188 28.01 0.52 1.61
CA ASP A 188 28.50 -0.74 1.05
C ASP A 188 27.51 -1.34 0.06
N PRO A 189 27.97 -2.19 -0.88
CA PRO A 189 27.07 -2.97 -1.71
C PRO A 189 26.12 -3.84 -0.88
N VAL A 190 24.90 -4.00 -1.36
CA VAL A 190 23.81 -4.76 -0.71
C VAL A 190 23.27 -5.84 -1.64
N ASP A 191 22.62 -6.85 -1.06
CA ASP A 191 21.99 -7.92 -1.82
C ASP A 191 20.68 -7.44 -2.44
N LEU A 192 19.88 -6.69 -1.70
CA LEU A 192 18.59 -6.19 -2.14
C LEU A 192 18.41 -4.72 -1.79
N THR A 193 18.04 -3.91 -2.77
CA THR A 193 17.46 -2.59 -2.51
C THR A 193 15.94 -2.65 -2.64
N ILE A 194 15.24 -1.96 -1.73
CA ILE A 194 13.79 -1.86 -1.68
C ILE A 194 13.38 -0.39 -1.82
N ASN A 195 12.37 -0.13 -2.64
CA ASN A 195 11.69 1.15 -2.70
C ASN A 195 10.17 0.96 -2.81
N ILE A 196 9.42 1.41 -1.81
CA ILE A 196 7.96 1.24 -1.79
C ILE A 196 7.31 2.60 -1.52
N ASN A 197 6.47 3.02 -2.46
CA ASN A 197 5.67 4.25 -2.36
C ASN A 197 6.47 5.47 -1.89
N SER A 198 7.64 5.73 -2.50
CA SER A 198 8.40 6.97 -2.23
C SER A 198 8.98 7.61 -3.49
N PHE A 199 9.33 6.85 -4.52
CA PHE A 199 9.86 7.46 -5.75
C PHE A 199 8.83 8.33 -6.49
N GLN A 200 7.52 8.12 -6.31
CA GLN A 200 6.49 8.98 -6.90
C GLN A 200 6.44 10.40 -6.32
N GLU A 201 7.11 10.62 -5.17
CA GLU A 201 7.17 11.88 -4.41
C GLU A 201 8.52 12.59 -4.60
N MET A 202 9.35 12.15 -5.55
CA MET A 202 10.67 12.70 -5.79
C MET A 202 10.78 13.34 -7.17
N GLU A 203 11.66 14.33 -7.31
CA GLU A 203 12.03 14.88 -8.61
C GLU A 203 12.68 13.80 -9.50
N SER A 204 12.42 13.86 -10.81
CA SER A 204 12.88 12.82 -11.74
C SER A 204 14.40 12.62 -11.72
N ASP A 205 15.17 13.70 -11.57
CA ASP A 205 16.64 13.64 -11.48
C ASP A 205 17.13 12.94 -10.21
N VAL A 206 16.43 13.13 -9.09
CA VAL A 206 16.73 12.45 -7.83
C VAL A 206 16.52 10.94 -7.98
N ILE A 207 15.39 10.53 -8.58
CA ILE A 207 15.09 9.12 -8.85
C ILE A 207 16.17 8.52 -9.78
N ASN A 208 16.55 9.24 -10.83
CA ASN A 208 17.59 8.79 -11.75
C ASN A 208 18.94 8.58 -11.05
N ASN A 209 19.28 9.41 -10.06
CA ASN A 209 20.47 9.22 -9.24
C ASN A 209 20.38 7.97 -8.37
N TYR A 210 19.23 7.71 -7.73
CA TYR A 210 18.99 6.46 -7.02
C TYR A 210 19.09 5.24 -7.94
N ILE A 211 18.48 5.26 -9.13
CA ILE A 211 18.54 4.15 -10.09
C ILE A 211 19.99 3.88 -10.53
N LYS A 212 20.80 4.92 -10.76
CA LYS A 212 22.24 4.77 -11.06
C LYS A 212 23.01 4.17 -9.87
N PHE A 213 22.71 4.61 -8.65
CA PHE A 213 23.29 4.05 -7.44
C PHE A 213 22.95 2.56 -7.29
N ILE A 214 21.68 2.19 -7.45
CA ILE A 214 21.19 0.81 -7.38
C ILE A 214 21.90 -0.07 -8.42
N ALA A 215 22.04 0.42 -9.66
CA ALA A 215 22.75 -0.30 -10.72
C ALA A 215 24.21 -0.64 -10.32
N LYS A 216 24.85 0.22 -9.53
CA LYS A 216 26.22 0.08 -9.07
C LYS A 216 26.35 -0.78 -7.81
N LYS A 217 25.44 -0.62 -6.85
CA LYS A 217 25.60 -1.08 -5.45
C LYS A 217 24.66 -2.21 -5.03
N SER A 218 23.72 -2.62 -5.87
CA SER A 218 22.74 -3.66 -5.52
C SER A 218 22.87 -4.87 -6.44
N ARG A 219 22.57 -6.06 -5.91
CA ARG A 219 22.43 -7.29 -6.73
C ARG A 219 21.00 -7.47 -7.24
N ALA A 220 20.03 -7.09 -6.41
CA ALA A 220 18.60 -7.09 -6.73
C ALA A 220 17.97 -5.74 -6.37
N PHE A 221 16.87 -5.41 -7.05
CA PHE A 221 16.08 -4.22 -6.77
C PHE A 221 14.59 -4.57 -6.79
N PHE A 222 13.92 -4.40 -5.66
CA PHE A 222 12.47 -4.47 -5.55
C PHE A 222 11.88 -3.08 -5.48
N CYS A 223 10.89 -2.79 -6.33
CA CYS A 223 10.10 -1.58 -6.19
C CYS A 223 8.60 -1.82 -6.32
N LYS A 224 7.83 -1.01 -5.59
CA LYS A 224 6.37 -1.00 -5.62
C LYS A 224 5.86 0.42 -5.46
N ASN A 225 5.44 1.05 -6.56
CA ASN A 225 4.99 2.44 -6.56
C ASN A 225 3.77 2.61 -7.49
N PRO A 226 3.08 3.77 -7.43
CA PRO A 226 2.09 4.13 -8.44
C PRO A 226 2.67 4.14 -9.86
N ILE A 227 1.92 3.59 -10.81
CA ILE A 227 2.33 3.47 -12.22
C ILE A 227 1.91 4.66 -13.09
N CYS A 228 1.15 5.59 -12.52
CA CYS A 228 0.57 6.73 -13.23
C CYS A 228 0.13 7.82 -12.24
N LYS A 229 -0.26 8.97 -12.78
CA LYS A 229 -1.11 9.95 -12.10
C LYS A 229 -2.58 9.69 -12.49
N TYR A 230 -3.52 10.32 -11.80
CA TYR A 230 -4.95 10.17 -12.11
C TYR A 230 -5.73 11.43 -11.74
N ASP A 231 -6.88 11.63 -12.37
CA ASP A 231 -7.76 12.75 -12.06
C ASP A 231 -8.38 12.55 -10.67
N PRO A 232 -8.17 13.45 -9.69
CA PRO A 232 -8.78 13.37 -8.37
C PRO A 232 -10.32 13.36 -8.40
N ASN A 233 -10.94 13.91 -9.44
CA ASN A 233 -12.40 13.87 -9.59
C ASN A 233 -12.93 12.44 -9.77
N SER A 234 -12.13 11.53 -10.33
CA SER A 234 -12.51 10.11 -10.50
C SER A 234 -12.83 9.40 -9.17
N ILE A 235 -12.33 9.95 -8.05
CA ILE A 235 -12.57 9.43 -6.69
C ILE A 235 -13.23 10.47 -5.77
N ASN A 236 -13.78 11.56 -6.33
CA ASN A 236 -14.37 12.67 -5.58
C ASN A 236 -13.40 13.30 -4.55
N LEU A 237 -12.09 13.29 -4.83
CA LEU A 237 -11.09 13.85 -3.93
C LEU A 237 -11.10 15.38 -4.00
N LYS A 238 -11.37 16.01 -2.86
CA LYS A 238 -11.31 17.47 -2.71
C LYS A 238 -9.86 17.91 -2.48
N ILE A 239 -9.28 18.58 -3.47
CA ILE A 239 -7.96 19.19 -3.35
C ILE A 239 -8.05 20.37 -2.37
N LYS A 240 -7.26 20.33 -1.29
CA LYS A 240 -7.17 21.42 -0.31
C LYS A 240 -6.15 22.48 -0.71
N ASP A 241 -4.98 22.03 -1.16
CA ASP A 241 -3.91 22.88 -1.66
C ASP A 241 -3.66 22.57 -3.15
N LYS A 242 -3.99 23.52 -4.00
CA LYS A 242 -3.85 23.38 -5.45
C LYS A 242 -2.38 23.37 -5.88
N ASN A 243 -1.52 24.14 -5.23
CA ASN A 243 -0.12 24.24 -5.59
C ASN A 243 0.62 22.96 -5.25
N GLU A 244 0.35 22.39 -4.06
CA GLU A 244 0.89 21.07 -3.68
C GLU A 244 0.42 19.98 -4.64
N PHE A 245 -0.85 19.99 -5.03
CA PHE A 245 -1.38 19.03 -6.01
C PHE A 245 -0.69 19.17 -7.37
N GLU A 246 -0.64 20.39 -7.94
CA GLU A 246 0.00 20.65 -9.23
C GLU A 246 1.50 20.29 -9.20
N TYR A 247 2.17 20.46 -8.06
CA TYR A 247 3.54 20.03 -7.87
C TYR A 247 3.66 18.50 -7.80
N ALA A 248 2.81 17.83 -7.01
CA ALA A 248 2.77 16.37 -6.91
C ALA A 248 2.53 15.68 -8.27
N MET A 249 1.79 16.31 -9.18
CA MET A 249 1.58 15.83 -10.54
C MET A 249 2.86 15.83 -11.40
N LYS A 250 3.86 16.64 -11.05
CA LYS A 250 5.16 16.74 -11.75
C LYS A 250 6.21 15.76 -11.23
N LEU A 251 6.04 15.25 -10.02
CA LEU A 251 6.97 14.32 -9.35
C LEU A 251 6.86 12.89 -9.90
N GLY A 252 7.90 12.09 -9.68
CA GLY A 252 7.99 10.71 -10.16
C GLY A 252 8.52 10.59 -11.59
N LEU A 253 8.61 9.36 -12.08
CA LEU A 253 8.87 9.08 -13.51
C LEU A 253 7.59 8.81 -14.29
N CYS A 254 6.54 8.32 -13.63
CA CYS A 254 5.24 8.03 -14.25
C CYS A 254 4.29 9.22 -14.10
N LYS A 255 4.20 10.05 -15.14
CA LYS A 255 3.45 11.33 -15.13
C LYS A 255 2.15 11.29 -15.95
N ASP A 256 1.94 10.24 -16.73
CA ASP A 256 0.72 10.06 -17.52
C ASP A 256 -0.51 10.05 -16.60
N ILE A 257 -1.54 10.82 -16.98
CA ILE A 257 -2.85 10.79 -16.32
C ILE A 257 -3.64 9.62 -16.90
N VAL A 258 -4.01 8.67 -16.05
CA VAL A 258 -4.68 7.42 -16.41
C VAL A 258 -5.98 7.28 -15.62
N ASP A 259 -7.02 6.76 -16.25
CA ASP A 259 -8.18 6.28 -15.52
C ASP A 259 -7.82 4.99 -14.77
N ILE A 260 -7.74 5.08 -13.44
CA ILE A 260 -7.38 3.96 -12.56
C ILE A 260 -8.48 2.91 -12.43
N PHE A 261 -9.63 3.12 -13.08
CA PHE A 261 -10.72 2.15 -13.22
C PHE A 261 -10.79 1.56 -14.65
N ASP A 262 -9.86 1.91 -15.54
CA ASP A 262 -9.71 1.31 -16.87
C ASP A 262 -8.56 0.28 -16.89
N PRO A 263 -8.86 -1.03 -17.02
CA PRO A 263 -7.83 -2.07 -16.99
C PRO A 263 -6.84 -2.00 -18.16
N ASN A 264 -7.26 -1.48 -19.33
CA ASN A 264 -6.40 -1.38 -20.51
C ASN A 264 -5.37 -0.27 -20.33
N GLN A 265 -5.80 0.89 -19.85
CA GLN A 265 -4.87 2.00 -19.58
C GLN A 265 -3.86 1.62 -18.48
N LEU A 266 -4.32 0.95 -17.42
CA LEU A 266 -3.44 0.43 -16.36
C LEU A 266 -2.42 -0.58 -16.89
N GLN A 267 -2.77 -1.42 -17.86
CA GLN A 267 -1.82 -2.37 -18.46
C GLN A 267 -0.71 -1.63 -19.23
N ILE A 268 -1.06 -0.60 -19.99
CA ILE A 268 -0.08 0.24 -20.72
C ILE A 268 0.82 0.99 -19.72
N ALA A 269 0.24 1.58 -18.69
CA ALA A 269 0.98 2.30 -17.65
C ALA A 269 1.96 1.37 -16.91
N ALA A 270 1.55 0.14 -16.57
CA ALA A 270 2.41 -0.83 -15.92
C ALA A 270 3.63 -1.20 -16.78
N ALA A 271 3.45 -1.37 -18.10
CA ALA A 271 4.56 -1.66 -19.01
C ALA A 271 5.57 -0.50 -19.05
N LYS A 272 5.11 0.75 -19.06
CA LYS A 272 5.98 1.93 -18.97
C LYS A 272 6.71 1.99 -17.62
N TYR A 273 5.99 1.79 -16.53
CA TYR A 273 6.55 1.77 -15.17
C TYR A 273 7.72 0.79 -15.04
N VAL A 274 7.52 -0.45 -15.50
CA VAL A 274 8.55 -1.50 -15.49
C VAL A 274 9.79 -1.11 -16.30
N ALA A 275 9.62 -0.38 -17.41
CA ALA A 275 10.75 0.07 -18.21
C ALA A 275 11.50 1.25 -17.57
N LEU A 276 10.76 2.22 -17.04
CA LEU A 276 11.30 3.47 -16.49
C LEU A 276 12.15 3.27 -15.24
N TYR A 277 11.74 2.37 -14.35
CA TYR A 277 12.42 2.14 -13.08
C TYR A 277 13.53 1.08 -13.14
N ARG A 278 13.76 0.45 -14.30
CA ARG A 278 14.75 -0.62 -14.46
C ARG A 278 16.18 -0.06 -14.42
N PRO A 279 17.02 -0.45 -13.44
CA PRO A 279 18.42 -0.06 -13.41
C PRO A 279 19.21 -0.63 -14.60
N LYS A 280 20.30 0.04 -14.97
CA LYS A 280 21.17 -0.43 -16.06
C LYS A 280 21.75 -1.81 -15.73
N ASN A 281 21.75 -2.69 -16.73
CA ASN A 281 22.19 -4.10 -16.64
C ASN A 281 21.28 -5.02 -15.81
N PHE A 282 20.13 -4.54 -15.35
CA PHE A 282 19.17 -5.41 -14.68
C PHE A 282 18.14 -5.97 -15.66
N LYS A 283 17.65 -7.17 -15.38
CA LYS A 283 16.52 -7.81 -16.05
C LYS A 283 15.33 -7.88 -15.10
N ILE A 284 14.14 -7.98 -15.68
CA ILE A 284 12.92 -8.18 -14.91
C ILE A 284 12.89 -9.66 -14.54
N GLU A 285 12.93 -9.96 -13.25
CA GLU A 285 12.76 -11.33 -12.75
C GLU A 285 11.28 -11.64 -12.61
N ARG A 286 10.52 -10.71 -12.01
CA ARG A 286 9.09 -10.86 -11.79
C ARG A 286 8.44 -9.51 -11.62
N ASN A 287 7.19 -9.39 -12.04
CA ASN A 287 6.36 -8.24 -11.72
C ASN A 287 4.89 -8.67 -11.56
N GLU A 288 4.15 -7.92 -10.76
CA GLU A 288 2.71 -8.13 -10.57
C GLU A 288 2.01 -6.82 -10.19
N ARG A 289 0.75 -6.67 -10.57
CA ARG A 289 -0.10 -5.56 -10.11
C ARG A 289 -0.59 -5.84 -8.69
N SER A 290 -0.67 -4.80 -7.86
CA SER A 290 -1.27 -4.95 -6.53
C SER A 290 -2.74 -5.33 -6.64
N LYS A 291 -3.20 -6.21 -5.75
CA LYS A 291 -4.61 -6.63 -5.72
C LYS A 291 -5.51 -5.59 -5.05
N LEU A 292 -4.96 -4.81 -4.13
CA LEU A 292 -5.73 -3.78 -3.44
C LEU A 292 -5.80 -2.47 -4.23
N TRP A 293 -4.65 -2.02 -4.76
CA TRP A 293 -4.56 -0.75 -5.47
C TRP A 293 -4.17 -0.98 -6.92
N PRO A 294 -5.12 -0.90 -7.86
CA PRO A 294 -4.88 -1.25 -9.26
C PRO A 294 -3.81 -0.38 -9.93
N GLN A 295 -3.59 0.83 -9.42
CA GLN A 295 -2.57 1.76 -9.86
C GLN A 295 -1.17 1.52 -9.25
N HIS A 296 -0.97 0.50 -8.40
CA HIS A 296 0.34 0.13 -7.87
C HIS A 296 0.85 -1.17 -8.51
N HIS A 297 2.16 -1.24 -8.72
CA HIS A 297 2.77 -2.41 -9.36
C HIS A 297 4.09 -2.78 -8.69
N SER A 298 4.24 -4.04 -8.34
CA SER A 298 5.43 -4.65 -7.76
C SER A 298 6.35 -5.16 -8.86
N VAL A 299 7.65 -4.86 -8.77
CA VAL A 299 8.66 -5.37 -9.72
C VAL A 299 9.92 -5.76 -8.97
N LEU A 300 10.42 -6.96 -9.23
CA LEU A 300 11.75 -7.39 -8.84
C LEU A 300 12.65 -7.42 -10.08
N TYR A 301 13.76 -6.72 -9.99
CA TYR A 301 14.83 -6.74 -10.98
C TYR A 301 16.07 -7.44 -10.41
N LEU A 302 16.76 -8.21 -11.25
CA LEU A 302 18.03 -8.86 -10.92
C LEU A 302 19.11 -8.41 -11.91
N LYS A 303 20.34 -8.26 -11.41
CA LYS A 303 21.51 -7.92 -12.21
C LYS A 303 22.07 -9.12 -12.98
#